data_AF-A0A929A9C7-F1
#
_entry.id   AF-A0A929A9C7-F1
#
_cell.length_a   1.000
_cell.length_b   1.000
_cell.length_c   1.000
_cell.angle_alpha   90.00
_cell.angle_beta   90.00
_cell.angle_gamma   90.00
#
_symmetry.space_group_name_H-M   'P 1'
#
loop_
_entity.id
_entity.type
_entity.pdbx_description
1 polymer ?
#
loop_
_entity_poly.entity_id
_entity_poly.type
_entity_poly.pdbx_seq_one_letter_code
_entity_poly.pdbx_strand_id
1 'polypeptide(L)'
;MKKKQLFQPTHWLVSRNTKTPVQLIPTGKGFQLMSERDYQQDAEPAFEMRPYLGIFCRDIPVIGYRVQPIPIMQLYVDPTSQMDEALQA
;
A
#
# COMPACT_ATOMS: atom_id res chain seq x y z
N MET A 1 -23.86 0.19 10.03
CA MET A 1 -23.33 0.45 8.68
C MET A 1 -21.83 0.70 8.82
N LYS A 2 -20.96 -0.21 8.33
CA LYS A 2 -19.50 0.03 8.35
C LYS A 2 -19.21 1.13 7.33
N LYS A 3 -18.58 2.24 7.74
CA LYS A 3 -18.08 3.25 6.80
C LYS A 3 -17.16 2.52 5.80
N LYS A 4 -17.46 2.63 4.50
CA LYS A 4 -16.57 2.15 3.44
C LYS A 4 -15.34 3.05 3.49
N GLN A 5 -14.32 2.66 4.28
CA GLN A 5 -13.10 3.44 4.35
C GLN A 5 -12.42 3.40 2.98
N LEU A 6 -11.75 4.48 2.61
CA LEU A 6 -10.90 4.49 1.42
C LEU A 6 -9.65 3.65 1.71
N PHE A 7 -9.13 2.96 0.71
CA PHE A 7 -7.82 2.31 0.82
C PHE A 7 -6.75 3.39 1.09
N GLN A 8 -5.96 3.21 2.15
CA GLN A 8 -4.91 4.14 2.56
C GLN A 8 -3.56 3.43 2.57
N PRO A 9 -2.78 3.50 1.48
CA PRO A 9 -1.50 2.83 1.41
C PRO A 9 -0.49 3.53 2.31
N THR A 10 0.29 2.75 3.04
CA THR A 10 1.34 3.26 3.93
C THR A 10 2.74 2.95 3.41
N HIS A 11 2.87 1.91 2.58
CA HIS A 11 4.14 1.44 2.05
C HIS A 11 4.02 1.00 0.58
N TRP A 12 5.15 0.95 -0.11
CA TRP A 12 5.34 0.26 -1.37
C TRP A 12 5.83 -1.17 -1.11
N LEU A 13 5.16 -2.17 -1.67
CA LEU A 13 5.75 -3.48 -1.93
C LEU A 13 6.53 -3.39 -3.24
N VAL A 14 7.86 -3.46 -3.15
CA VAL A 14 8.76 -3.23 -4.27
C VAL A 14 9.38 -4.54 -4.71
N SER A 15 9.15 -4.91 -5.97
CA SER A 15 9.86 -5.98 -6.68
C SER A 15 10.86 -5.39 -7.68
N ARG A 16 11.47 -6.23 -8.52
CA ARG A 16 12.41 -5.78 -9.57
C ARG A 16 11.77 -4.79 -10.55
N ASN A 17 10.52 -5.05 -10.95
CA ASN A 17 9.88 -4.35 -12.06
C ASN A 17 8.64 -3.56 -11.64
N THR A 18 8.23 -3.65 -10.36
CA THR A 18 6.92 -3.14 -9.94
C THR A 18 7.01 -2.56 -8.53
N LYS A 19 6.27 -1.48 -8.32
CA LYS A 19 5.96 -0.93 -6.99
C LYS A 19 4.46 -0.99 -6.81
N THR A 20 4.00 -1.74 -5.82
CA THR A 20 2.58 -1.89 -5.51
C THR A 20 2.28 -1.17 -4.21
N PRO A 21 1.30 -0.25 -4.17
CA PRO A 21 0.92 0.41 -2.93
C PRO A 21 0.23 -0.61 -2.02
N VAL A 22 0.68 -0.68 -0.77
CA VAL A 22 0.15 -1.60 0.24
C VAL A 22 -0.09 -0.89 1.56
N GLN A 23 -1.11 -1.35 2.28
CA GLN A 23 -1.33 -1.03 3.67
C GLN A 23 -0.74 -2.15 4.54
N LEU A 24 0.11 -1.79 5.50
CA LEU A 24 0.60 -2.73 6.51
C LEU A 24 -0.45 -2.92 7.60
N ILE A 25 -0.88 -4.17 7.78
CA ILE A 25 -1.83 -4.57 8.82
C ILE A 25 -1.07 -5.42 9.83
N PRO A 26 -0.95 -4.99 11.11
CA PRO A 26 -0.23 -5.76 12.12
C PRO A 26 -0.95 -7.07 12.43
N THR A 27 -0.18 -8.15 12.59
CA THR A 27 -0.67 -9.48 12.99
C THR A 27 0.23 -10.06 14.07
N GLY A 28 -0.16 -11.19 14.68
CA GLY A 28 0.66 -11.86 15.70
C GLY A 28 2.02 -12.38 15.21
N LYS A 29 2.24 -12.47 13.89
CA LYS A 29 3.49 -12.99 13.28
C LYS A 29 4.30 -11.91 12.54
N GLY A 30 3.81 -10.68 12.49
CA GLY A 30 4.41 -9.61 11.70
C GLY A 30 3.35 -8.69 11.11
N PHE A 31 3.35 -8.55 9.78
CA PHE A 31 2.42 -7.67 9.07
C PHE A 31 1.87 -8.37 7.83
N GLN A 32 0.56 -8.30 7.61
CA GLN A 32 -0.02 -8.55 6.30
C GLN A 32 0.14 -7.30 5.42
N LEU A 33 0.39 -7.51 4.13
CA LEU A 33 0.57 -6.46 3.13
C LEU A 33 -0.66 -6.41 2.23
N MET A 34 -1.66 -5.63 2.64
CA MET A 34 -2.93 -5.49 1.93
C MET A 34 -2.76 -4.57 0.72
N SER A 35 -3.01 -5.05 -0.50
CA SER A 35 -3.06 -4.19 -1.68
C SER A 35 -4.45 -3.56 -1.85
N GLU A 36 -4.56 -2.56 -2.73
CA GLU A 36 -5.85 -1.97 -3.05
C GLU A 36 -6.82 -3.01 -3.65
N ARG A 37 -6.31 -3.94 -4.45
CA ARG A 37 -7.11 -5.00 -5.05
C ARG A 37 -7.70 -5.91 -3.98
N ASP A 38 -6.87 -6.33 -3.02
CA ASP A 38 -7.30 -7.20 -1.92
C ASP A 38 -8.39 -6.49 -1.10
N TYR A 39 -8.21 -5.19 -0.82
CA TYR A 39 -9.18 -4.37 -0.12
C TYR A 39 -10.52 -4.22 -0.85
N GLN A 40 -10.48 -3.96 -2.17
CA GLN A 40 -11.69 -3.81 -2.99
C GLN A 40 -12.48 -5.12 -3.13
N GLN A 41 -11.78 -6.26 -3.09
CA GLN A 41 -12.36 -7.60 -3.25
C GLN A 41 -12.73 -8.25 -1.91
N ASP A 42 -12.48 -7.59 -0.78
CA ASP A 42 -12.59 -8.17 0.58
C ASP A 42 -11.84 -9.51 0.69
N ALA A 43 -10.65 -9.55 0.07
CA ALA A 43 -9.82 -10.75 -0.02
C ALA A 43 -8.70 -10.72 1.03
N GLU A 44 -8.29 -11.92 1.46
CA GLU A 44 -7.12 -12.08 2.32
C GLU A 44 -5.83 -11.65 1.60
N PRO A 45 -4.96 -10.82 2.23
CA PRO A 45 -3.69 -10.42 1.67
C PRO A 45 -2.81 -11.61 1.32
N ALA A 46 -2.33 -11.66 0.08
CA ALA A 46 -1.44 -12.73 -0.36
C ALA A 46 -0.03 -12.63 0.25
N PHE A 47 0.41 -11.40 0.55
CA PHE A 47 1.75 -11.13 1.05
C PHE A 47 1.76 -10.81 2.54
N GLU A 48 2.84 -11.23 3.21
CA GLU A 48 3.12 -10.88 4.60
C GLU A 48 4.62 -10.60 4.78
N MET A 49 4.93 -9.75 5.74
CA MET A 49 6.28 -9.45 6.19
C MET A 49 6.43 -9.97 7.61
N ARG A 50 7.37 -10.90 7.80
CA ARG A 50 7.73 -11.46 9.10
C ARG A 50 9.06 -10.85 9.55
N PRO A 51 9.12 -10.20 10.73
CA PRO A 51 10.35 -9.63 11.26
C PRO A 51 11.49 -10.67 11.26
N TYR A 52 12.67 -10.26 10.81
CA TYR A 52 13.88 -11.10 10.68
C TYR A 52 13.81 -12.27 9.69
N LEU A 53 12.63 -12.68 9.24
CA LEU A 53 12.44 -13.79 8.30
C LEU A 53 12.22 -13.33 6.86
N GLY A 54 11.78 -12.09 6.65
CA GLY A 54 11.60 -11.50 5.32
C GLY A 54 10.14 -11.49 4.85
N ILE A 55 9.94 -11.55 3.53
CA ILE A 55 8.61 -11.46 2.90
C ILE A 55 8.18 -12.84 2.42
N PHE A 56 6.90 -13.13 2.61
CA PHE A 56 6.25 -14.37 2.20
C PHE A 56 5.07 -14.05 1.30
N CYS A 57 4.80 -14.94 0.34
CA CYS A 57 3.58 -14.97 -0.45
C CYS A 57 2.87 -16.29 -0.19
N ARG A 58 1.69 -16.26 0.45
CA ARG A 58 0.93 -17.45 0.86
C ARG A 58 1.81 -18.47 1.59
N ASP A 59 2.46 -18.04 2.66
CA ASP A 59 3.41 -18.82 3.48
C ASP A 59 4.70 -19.30 2.80
N ILE A 60 4.93 -18.95 1.52
CA ILE A 60 6.16 -19.29 0.80
C ILE A 60 7.13 -18.10 0.87
N PRO A 61 8.37 -18.27 1.37
CA PRO A 61 9.36 -17.18 1.41
C PRO A 61 9.73 -16.74 0.00
N VAL A 62 9.72 -15.44 -0.25
CA VAL A 62 10.05 -14.84 -1.56
C VAL A 62 11.23 -13.89 -1.45
N ILE A 63 12.10 -13.93 -2.46
CA ILE A 63 13.27 -13.06 -2.57
C ILE A 63 13.03 -11.93 -3.56
N GLY A 64 13.81 -10.85 -3.44
CA GLY A 64 13.74 -9.70 -4.35
C GLY A 64 12.55 -8.77 -4.11
N TYR A 65 11.76 -9.01 -3.06
CA TYR A 65 10.75 -8.10 -2.56
C TYR A 65 11.29 -7.32 -1.36
N ARG A 66 10.88 -6.06 -1.23
CA ARG A 66 11.11 -5.25 -0.03
C ARG A 66 9.92 -4.32 0.22
N VAL A 67 9.74 -3.92 1.46
CA VAL A 67 8.75 -2.91 1.84
C VAL A 67 9.45 -1.56 2.01
N GLN A 68 8.90 -0.50 1.42
CA GLN A 68 9.43 0.86 1.55
C GLN A 68 8.32 1.82 2.00
N PRO A 69 8.50 2.67 3.03
CA PRO A 69 7.49 3.65 3.42
C PRO A 69 7.10 4.59 2.28
N ILE A 70 5.83 4.99 2.20
CA ILE A 70 5.38 6.08 1.33
C ILE A 70 5.60 7.40 2.07
N PRO A 71 6.38 8.35 1.53
CA PRO A 71 6.54 9.66 2.15
C PRO A 71 5.20 10.40 2.20
N ILE A 72 4.84 10.91 3.38
CA ILE A 72 3.58 11.62 3.63
C ILE A 72 3.38 12.81 2.67
N MET A 73 4.47 13.42 2.18
CA MET A 73 4.42 14.52 1.20
C MET A 73 3.81 14.12 -0.17
N GLN A 74 3.76 12.83 -0.52
CA GLN A 74 3.17 12.38 -1.78
C GLN A 74 1.66 12.14 -1.70
N LEU A 75 1.05 12.25 -0.51
CA LEU A 75 -0.38 12.02 -0.29
C LEU A 75 -1.20 13.33 -0.28
N TYR A 76 -0.54 14.49 -0.31
CA TYR A 76 -1.17 15.79 -0.46
C TYR A 76 -1.14 16.21 -1.93
N VAL A 77 -2.18 15.83 -2.68
CA VAL A 77 -2.51 16.54 -3.92
C VAL A 77 -3.09 17.87 -3.47
N ASP A 78 -2.39 18.96 -3.73
CA ASP A 78 -2.87 20.30 -3.40
C ASP A 78 -4.16 20.57 -4.21
N PRO A 79 -5.34 20.72 -3.59
CA PRO A 79 -6.58 20.96 -4.31
C PRO A 79 -6.62 22.34 -5.00
N THR A 80 -5.61 23.18 -4.79
CA THR A 80 -5.58 24.56 -5.29
C THR A 80 -5.07 24.67 -6.73
N SER A 81 -4.45 23.64 -7.30
CA SER A 81 -3.89 23.69 -8.66
C SER A 81 -4.93 23.67 -9.81
N GLN A 82 -6.23 23.77 -9.53
CA GLN A 82 -7.28 23.91 -10.55
C GLN A 82 -7.88 25.32 -10.67
N MET A 83 -7.45 26.31 -9.87
CA MET A 83 -8.02 27.67 -9.96
C MET A 83 -7.24 28.66 -10.82
N ASP A 84 -6.02 28.34 -11.27
CA ASP A 84 -5.21 29.28 -12.07
C ASP A 84 -5.49 29.26 -13.59
N GLU A 85 -6.20 28.25 -14.11
CA GLU A 85 -6.51 28.17 -15.55
C GLU A 85 -7.84 28.87 -15.93
N ALA A 86 -8.64 29.31 -14.96
CA ALA A 86 -9.95 29.92 -15.21
C ALA A 86 -9.94 31.47 -15.27
N LEU A 87 -8.80 32.12 -15.08
CA LEU A 87 -8.69 33.60 -15.07
C LEU A 87 -7.86 34.20 -16.22
N GLN A 88 -7.57 33.43 -17.27
CA GLN A 88 -6.85 33.91 -18.46
C GLN A 88 -7.64 33.78 -19.78
N ALA A 89 -8.97 33.64 -19.73
CA ALA A 89 -9.83 33.69 -20.92
C ALA A 89 -10.68 34.98 -20.97
#